data_AF-A0A497RXY7-F1
#
_entry.id   AF-A0A497RXY7-F1
#
_cell.length_a   1.000
_cell.length_b   1.000
_cell.length_c   1.000
_cell.angle_alpha   90.00
_cell.angle_beta   90.00
_cell.angle_gamma   90.00
#
_symmetry.space_group_name_H-M   'P 1'
#
loop_
_entity.id
_entity.type
_entity.pdbx_description
1 polymer ?
#
loop_
_entity_poly.entity_id
_entity_poly.type
_entity_poly.pdbx_seq_one_letter_code
_entity_poly.pdbx_strand_id
1 'polypeptide(L)'
;MSGYRVHITAYSIFISVLLAILHYYLELRISPATLVIGFFIGVLYSILPDIDAKGSKVRQLLAGVFLLSSVFYLLYPALILGLMGIALAFFLLAAPFIKHRGFFHTITAGILFSTPLLLIDPWFPFFALLGFLSHLVIDEEFSLF
;
A
#
# COMPACT_ATOMS: atom_id res chain seq x y z
N MET A 1 16.54 2.59 2.38
CA MET A 1 16.08 1.20 2.26
C MET A 1 16.89 0.48 1.19
N SER A 2 17.89 -0.29 1.61
CA SER A 2 18.37 -1.42 0.81
C SER A 2 17.24 -2.46 0.79
N GLY A 3 16.76 -2.88 -0.38
CA GLY A 3 15.76 -3.98 -0.46
C GLY A 3 14.43 -3.64 -1.12
N TYR A 4 13.99 -2.37 -1.20
CA TYR A 4 12.67 -2.01 -1.78
C TYR A 4 12.43 -2.61 -3.18
N ARG A 5 13.49 -2.70 -4.00
CA ARG A 5 13.43 -3.30 -5.34
C ARG A 5 13.08 -4.79 -5.29
N VAL A 6 13.57 -5.52 -4.29
CA VAL A 6 13.28 -6.93 -4.07
C VAL A 6 11.79 -7.10 -3.76
N HIS A 7 11.23 -6.32 -2.83
CA HIS A 7 9.80 -6.40 -2.50
C HIS A 7 8.89 -6.08 -3.68
N ILE A 8 9.19 -5.01 -4.43
CA ILE A 8 8.44 -4.65 -5.64
C ILE A 8 8.52 -5.78 -6.66
N THR A 9 9.71 -6.33 -6.89
CA THR A 9 9.95 -7.38 -7.91
C THR A 9 9.23 -8.67 -7.53
N ALA A 10 9.38 -9.11 -6.29
CA ALA A 10 8.76 -10.32 -5.76
C ALA A 10 7.23 -10.23 -5.80
N TYR A 11 6.64 -9.11 -5.34
CA TYR A 11 5.22 -8.85 -5.49
C TYR A 11 4.78 -8.92 -6.97
N SER A 12 5.51 -8.21 -7.85
CA SER A 12 5.14 -8.10 -9.26
C SER A 12 5.14 -9.46 -9.96
N ILE A 13 6.15 -10.30 -9.69
CA ILE A 13 6.22 -11.67 -10.22
C ILE A 13 5.08 -12.50 -9.65
N PHE A 14 4.92 -12.49 -8.32
CA PHE A 14 3.92 -13.30 -7.64
C PHE A 14 2.51 -12.98 -8.11
N ILE A 15 2.12 -11.70 -8.14
CA ILE A 15 0.77 -11.29 -8.54
C ILE A 15 0.51 -11.60 -10.02
N SER A 16 1.51 -11.44 -10.89
CA SER A 16 1.36 -11.75 -12.31
C SER A 16 1.13 -13.25 -12.54
N VAL A 17 1.90 -14.09 -11.86
CA VAL A 17 1.72 -15.55 -11.92
C VAL A 17 0.36 -15.95 -11.35
N LEU A 18 -0.01 -15.41 -10.19
CA LEU A 18 -1.30 -15.69 -9.56
C LEU A 18 -2.47 -15.30 -10.47
N LEU A 19 -2.46 -14.07 -11.01
CA LEU A 19 -3.50 -13.62 -11.91
C LEU A 19 -3.58 -14.46 -13.19
N ALA A 20 -2.46 -14.88 -13.75
CA ALA A 20 -2.45 -15.78 -14.91
C ALA A 20 -3.11 -17.12 -14.59
N ILE A 21 -2.83 -17.71 -13.42
CA ILE A 21 -3.46 -18.95 -12.95
C ILE A 21 -4.96 -18.73 -12.74
N LEU A 22 -5.36 -17.69 -12.01
CA LEU A 22 -6.78 -17.42 -11.73
C LEU A 22 -7.56 -17.13 -13.02
N HIS A 23 -6.95 -16.44 -13.98
CA HIS A 23 -7.57 -16.19 -15.29
C HIS A 23 -7.75 -17.48 -16.08
N TYR A 24 -6.72 -18.33 -16.16
CA TYR A 24 -6.76 -19.55 -16.96
C TYR A 24 -7.65 -20.65 -16.36
N TYR A 25 -7.65 -20.81 -15.03
CA TYR A 25 -8.32 -21.93 -14.36
C TYR A 25 -9.65 -21.58 -13.70
N LEU A 26 -9.87 -20.32 -13.30
CA LEU A 26 -11.07 -19.91 -12.55
C LEU A 26 -11.91 -18.86 -13.27
N GLU A 27 -11.62 -18.60 -14.54
CA GLU A 27 -12.30 -17.59 -15.38
C GLU A 27 -12.43 -16.23 -14.69
N LEU A 28 -11.40 -15.81 -13.96
CA LEU A 28 -11.41 -14.57 -13.20
C LEU A 28 -11.79 -13.37 -14.09
N ARG A 29 -12.91 -12.71 -13.76
CA ARG A 29 -13.43 -11.53 -14.47
C ARG A 29 -13.15 -10.26 -13.67
N ILE A 30 -11.98 -9.66 -13.90
CA ILE A 30 -11.63 -8.34 -13.39
C ILE A 30 -11.47 -7.39 -14.57
N SER A 31 -11.96 -6.16 -14.44
CA SER A 31 -11.80 -5.15 -15.49
C SER A 31 -10.31 -4.85 -15.71
N PRO A 32 -9.85 -4.58 -16.96
CA PRO A 32 -8.45 -4.21 -17.20
C PRO A 32 -8.00 -2.99 -16.39
N ALA A 33 -8.90 -2.02 -16.17
CA ALA A 33 -8.62 -0.84 -15.36
C ALA A 33 -8.35 -1.23 -13.89
N THR A 34 -9.20 -2.08 -13.31
CA THR A 34 -9.03 -2.59 -11.94
C THR A 34 -7.74 -3.39 -11.80
N LEU A 35 -7.35 -4.18 -12.81
CA LEU A 35 -6.07 -4.91 -12.81
C LEU A 35 -4.88 -3.96 -12.78
N VAL A 36 -4.87 -2.95 -13.66
CA VAL A 36 -3.75 -1.99 -13.75
C VAL A 36 -3.64 -1.17 -12.46
N ILE A 37 -4.76 -0.59 -11.99
CA ILE A 37 -4.77 0.21 -10.76
C ILE A 37 -4.42 -0.66 -9.55
N GLY A 38 -5.03 -1.84 -9.43
CA GLY A 38 -4.77 -2.81 -8.38
C GLY A 38 -3.31 -3.24 -8.33
N PHE A 39 -2.69 -3.50 -9.48
CA PHE A 39 -1.26 -3.81 -9.57
C PHE A 39 -0.42 -2.71 -8.92
N PHE A 40 -0.63 -1.44 -9.29
CA PHE A 40 0.11 -0.31 -8.70
C PHE A 40 -0.18 -0.12 -7.22
N ILE A 41 -1.43 -0.35 -6.77
CA ILE A 41 -1.78 -0.36 -5.35
C ILE A 41 -0.94 -1.39 -4.60
N GLY A 42 -0.90 -2.64 -5.08
CA GLY A 42 -0.11 -3.66 -4.39
C GLY A 42 1.40 -3.42 -4.44
N VAL A 43 1.92 -2.78 -5.51
CA VAL A 43 3.32 -2.30 -5.54
C VAL A 43 3.59 -1.28 -4.43
N LEU A 44 2.65 -0.33 -4.20
CA LEU A 44 2.79 0.63 -3.11
C LEU A 44 2.71 -0.06 -1.74
N TYR A 45 1.81 -1.03 -1.59
CA TYR A 45 1.63 -1.76 -0.34
C TYR A 45 2.77 -2.74 -0.04
N SER A 46 3.51 -3.24 -1.05
CA SER A 46 4.67 -4.10 -0.84
C SER A 46 5.89 -3.38 -0.28
N ILE A 47 5.85 -2.05 -0.21
CA ILE A 47 6.89 -1.23 0.40
C ILE A 47 6.35 -0.40 1.58
N LEU A 48 5.04 -0.45 1.84
CA LEU A 48 4.39 0.32 2.90
C LEU A 48 4.89 -0.03 4.31
N PRO A 49 5.19 -1.29 4.67
CA PRO A 49 5.69 -1.61 6.01
C PRO A 49 6.92 -0.78 6.41
N ASP A 50 7.79 -0.50 5.45
CA ASP A 50 9.01 0.30 5.63
C ASP A 50 8.77 1.82 5.64
N ILE A 51 7.54 2.29 5.84
CA ILE A 51 7.23 3.73 5.98
C ILE A 51 7.92 4.36 7.19
N ASP A 52 8.17 3.57 8.23
CA ASP A 52 8.83 3.94 9.48
C ASP A 52 10.38 4.02 9.35
N ALA A 53 10.95 3.37 8.33
CA ALA A 53 12.40 3.33 8.12
C ALA A 53 13.01 4.72 7.92
N LYS A 54 14.26 4.90 8.39
CA LYS A 54 15.03 6.13 8.14
C LYS A 54 15.26 6.29 6.62
N GLY A 55 14.88 7.44 6.08
CA GLY A 55 14.98 7.71 4.64
C GLY A 55 14.01 6.89 3.77
N SER A 56 12.87 6.47 4.32
CA SER A 56 11.84 5.71 3.59
C SER A 56 11.41 6.42 2.30
N LYS A 57 11.50 5.70 1.18
CA LYS A 57 11.07 6.20 -0.14
C LYS A 57 9.55 6.31 -0.22
N VAL A 58 8.84 5.41 0.44
CA VAL A 58 7.38 5.47 0.56
C VAL A 58 6.95 6.72 1.30
N ARG A 59 7.60 7.03 2.43
CA ARG A 59 7.31 8.27 3.16
C ARG A 59 7.53 9.51 2.29
N GLN A 60 8.61 9.55 1.51
CA GLN A 60 8.89 10.65 0.57
C GLN A 60 7.81 10.77 -0.51
N LEU A 61 7.39 9.64 -1.10
CA LEU A 61 6.33 9.60 -2.10
C LEU A 61 4.99 10.08 -1.53
N LEU A 62 4.58 9.52 -0.39
CA LEU A 62 3.33 9.88 0.29
C LEU A 62 3.33 11.34 0.77
N ALA A 63 4.49 11.88 1.18
CA ALA A 63 4.63 13.30 1.50
C ALA A 63 4.41 14.19 0.26
N GLY A 64 4.89 13.76 -0.92
CA GLY A 64 4.61 14.45 -2.18
C GLY A 64 3.14 14.42 -2.57
N VAL A 65 2.49 13.26 -2.43
CA VAL A 65 1.04 13.12 -2.65
C VAL A 65 0.27 14.01 -1.68
N PHE A 66 0.62 13.98 -0.40
CA PHE A 66 0.02 14.83 0.63
C PHE A 66 0.16 16.32 0.31
N LEU A 67 1.35 16.77 -0.09
CA LEU A 67 1.59 18.17 -0.45
C LEU A 67 0.69 18.58 -1.62
N LEU A 68 0.62 17.74 -2.66
CA LEU A 68 -0.22 17.99 -3.83
C LEU A 68 -1.71 18.04 -3.46
N SER A 69 -2.19 17.08 -2.66
CA SER A 69 -3.57 17.04 -2.17
C SER A 69 -3.91 18.25 -1.31
N SER A 70 -2.96 18.73 -0.50
CA SER A 70 -3.14 19.94 0.34
C SER A 70 -3.24 21.20 -0.50
N VAL A 71 -2.39 21.36 -1.52
CA VAL A 71 -2.48 22.47 -2.48
C VAL A 71 -3.84 22.42 -3.19
N PHE A 72 -4.27 21.24 -3.65
CA PHE A 72 -5.56 21.09 -4.31
C PHE A 72 -6.74 21.42 -3.39
N TYR A 73 -6.70 21.01 -2.12
CA TYR A 73 -7.71 21.35 -1.15
C TYR A 73 -7.79 22.86 -0.87
N LEU A 74 -6.66 23.56 -0.77
CA LEU A 74 -6.65 25.02 -0.62
C LEU A 74 -7.32 25.73 -1.80
N LEU A 75 -7.19 25.18 -3.01
CA LEU A 75 -7.85 25.69 -4.21
C LEU A 75 -9.35 25.31 -4.25
N TYR A 76 -9.74 24.20 -3.64
CA TYR A 76 -11.08 23.64 -3.68
C TYR A 76 -11.54 23.15 -2.28
N PRO A 77 -11.81 24.07 -1.34
CA PRO A 77 -11.99 23.77 0.09
C PRO A 77 -13.27 22.99 0.44
N ALA A 78 -14.21 22.85 -0.51
CA ALA A 78 -15.42 22.04 -0.31
C ALA A 78 -15.18 20.52 -0.44
N LEU A 79 -13.97 20.08 -0.79
CA LEU A 79 -13.66 18.68 -1.04
C LEU A 79 -13.18 17.96 0.22
N ILE A 80 -13.82 16.83 0.52
CA ILE A 80 -13.44 15.85 1.55
C ILE A 80 -11.96 15.41 1.46
N LEU A 81 -11.34 15.59 0.30
CA LEU A 81 -9.92 15.36 0.02
C LEU A 81 -8.98 16.11 0.99
N GLY A 82 -9.37 17.28 1.51
CA GLY A 82 -8.55 18.01 2.49
C GLY A 82 -8.42 17.30 3.83
N LEU A 83 -9.53 16.76 4.35
CA LEU A 83 -9.53 16.01 5.59
C LEU A 83 -8.72 14.71 5.46
N MET A 84 -8.83 14.03 4.32
CA MET A 84 -8.01 12.86 4.00
C MET A 84 -6.51 13.22 3.92
N GLY A 85 -6.20 14.38 3.34
CA GLY A 85 -4.85 14.93 3.34
C GLY A 85 -4.32 15.13 4.76
N ILE A 86 -5.06 15.82 5.63
CA ILE A 86 -4.65 16.08 7.02
C ILE A 86 -4.42 14.78 7.79
N ALA A 87 -5.31 13.79 7.63
CA ALA A 87 -5.15 12.48 8.25
C ALA A 87 -3.87 11.76 7.76
N LEU A 88 -3.60 11.81 6.45
CA LEU A 88 -2.37 11.27 5.87
C LEU A 88 -1.13 12.02 6.37
N ALA A 89 -1.20 13.34 6.54
CA ALA A 89 -0.11 14.16 7.08
C ALA A 89 0.26 13.73 8.50
N PHE A 90 -0.75 13.62 9.36
CA PHE A 90 -0.57 13.21 10.74
C PHE A 90 0.08 11.83 10.79
N PHE A 91 -0.40 10.90 9.97
CA PHE A 91 0.16 9.57 9.85
C PHE A 91 1.63 9.58 9.38
N LEU A 92 1.98 10.38 8.37
CA LEU A 92 3.36 10.51 7.89
C LEU A 92 4.31 11.17 8.89
N LEU A 93 3.79 12.09 9.71
CA LEU A 93 4.54 12.75 10.79
C LEU A 93 4.74 11.80 11.97
N ALA A 94 3.77 10.94 12.27
CA ALA A 94 3.85 9.97 13.35
C ALA A 94 4.71 8.74 12.98
N ALA A 95 4.72 8.32 11.71
CA ALA A 95 5.39 7.11 11.24
C ALA A 95 6.88 6.99 11.66
N PRO A 96 7.72 8.04 11.63
CA PRO A 96 9.11 7.95 12.07
C PRO A 96 9.30 7.71 13.58
N PHE A 97 8.28 7.97 14.39
CA PHE A 97 8.31 7.75 15.84
C PHE A 97 7.84 6.34 16.24
N ILE A 98 7.30 5.58 15.28
CA ILE A 98 6.93 4.19 15.48
C ILE A 98 8.21 3.35 15.37
N LYS A 99 8.36 2.37 16.28
CA LYS A 99 9.49 1.44 16.26
C LYS A 99 9.52 0.72 14.91
N HIS A 100 10.65 0.79 14.21
CA HIS A 100 10.87 0.03 12.99
C HIS A 100 10.71 -1.47 13.28
N ARG A 101 9.96 -2.19 12.42
CA ARG A 101 9.54 -3.59 12.65
C ARG A 101 8.56 -3.73 13.81
N GLY A 102 7.75 -2.69 14.01
CA GLY A 102 6.67 -2.65 14.98
C GLY A 102 5.34 -2.98 14.31
N PHE A 103 4.32 -2.20 14.63
CA PHE A 103 2.95 -2.38 14.11
C PHE A 103 2.89 -2.54 12.58
N PHE A 104 3.73 -1.83 11.83
CA PHE A 104 3.77 -1.90 10.36
C PHE A 104 4.24 -3.23 9.78
N HIS A 105 4.85 -4.10 10.57
CA HIS A 105 5.30 -5.43 10.15
C HIS A 105 4.37 -6.54 10.68
N THR A 106 3.09 -6.20 10.88
CA THR A 106 2.07 -7.14 11.38
C THR A 106 1.02 -7.46 10.30
N ILE A 107 0.47 -8.67 10.33
CA ILE A 107 -0.67 -9.03 9.48
C ILE A 107 -1.86 -8.11 9.76
N THR A 108 -2.06 -7.73 11.03
CA THR A 108 -3.13 -6.82 11.46
C THR A 108 -3.03 -5.47 10.77
N ALA A 109 -1.83 -4.88 10.66
CA ALA A 109 -1.63 -3.65 9.90
C ALA A 109 -1.94 -3.85 8.41
N GLY A 110 -1.51 -4.96 7.80
CA GLY A 110 -1.83 -5.27 6.41
C GLY A 110 -3.33 -5.31 6.13
N ILE A 111 -4.12 -5.94 7.02
CA ILE A 111 -5.58 -5.95 6.94
C ILE A 111 -6.14 -4.55 7.17
N LEU A 112 -5.70 -3.86 8.21
CA LEU A 112 -6.20 -2.54 8.58
C LEU A 112 -6.01 -1.52 7.46
N PHE A 113 -4.83 -1.50 6.81
CA PHE A 113 -4.55 -0.54 5.74
C PHE A 113 -5.20 -0.94 4.42
N SER A 114 -5.33 -2.23 4.11
CA SER A 114 -5.96 -2.67 2.86
C SER A 114 -7.49 -2.56 2.87
N THR A 115 -8.13 -2.79 4.03
CA THR A 115 -9.61 -2.84 4.15
C THR A 115 -10.34 -1.57 3.69
N PRO A 116 -9.90 -0.35 4.01
CA PRO A 116 -10.54 0.87 3.53
C PRO A 116 -10.68 0.96 2.00
N LEU A 117 -9.84 0.25 1.23
CA LEU A 117 -9.93 0.22 -0.22
C LEU A 117 -11.19 -0.49 -0.73
N LEU A 118 -11.90 -1.26 0.11
CA LEU A 118 -13.20 -1.86 -0.21
C LEU A 118 -14.24 -0.80 -0.61
N LEU A 119 -14.09 0.43 -0.10
CA LEU A 119 -14.99 1.54 -0.41
C LEU A 119 -14.82 2.06 -1.84
N ILE A 120 -13.74 1.67 -2.53
CA ILE A 120 -13.41 2.15 -3.88
C ILE A 120 -13.67 1.04 -4.91
N ASP A 121 -13.07 -0.13 -4.71
CA ASP A 121 -13.26 -1.31 -5.57
C ASP A 121 -13.00 -2.57 -4.74
N PRO A 122 -13.86 -3.60 -4.79
CA PRO A 122 -13.73 -4.81 -3.99
C PRO A 122 -12.44 -5.59 -4.23
N TRP A 123 -11.76 -5.40 -5.37
CA TRP A 123 -10.49 -6.06 -5.67
C TRP A 123 -9.27 -5.33 -5.11
N PHE A 124 -9.35 -4.03 -4.85
CA PHE A 124 -8.18 -3.25 -4.39
C PHE A 124 -7.61 -3.72 -3.04
N PRO A 125 -8.41 -4.09 -2.03
CA PRO A 125 -7.90 -4.69 -0.79
C PRO A 125 -7.13 -5.99 -1.04
N PHE A 126 -7.55 -6.81 -2.00
CA PHE A 126 -6.84 -8.05 -2.34
C PHE A 126 -5.43 -7.76 -2.84
N PHE A 127 -5.29 -6.83 -3.80
CA PHE A 127 -3.97 -6.42 -4.28
C PHE A 127 -3.11 -5.77 -3.21
N ALA A 128 -3.69 -4.87 -2.42
CA ALA A 128 -3.02 -4.20 -1.31
C ALA A 128 -2.51 -5.20 -0.26
N LEU A 129 -3.38 -6.13 0.16
CA LEU A 129 -3.04 -7.15 1.15
C LEU A 129 -1.96 -8.10 0.62
N LEU A 130 -2.05 -8.56 -0.63
CA LEU A 130 -1.00 -9.39 -1.22
C LEU A 130 0.34 -8.66 -1.35
N GLY A 131 0.31 -7.38 -1.72
CA GLY A 131 1.49 -6.51 -1.68
C GLY A 131 2.11 -6.51 -0.30
N PHE A 132 1.32 -6.16 0.71
CA PHE A 132 1.78 -6.09 2.10
C PHE A 132 2.31 -7.43 2.62
N LEU A 133 1.58 -8.52 2.40
CA LEU A 133 2.00 -9.85 2.85
C LEU A 133 3.27 -10.31 2.13
N SER A 134 3.44 -9.99 0.85
CA SER A 134 4.69 -10.31 0.14
C SER A 134 5.90 -9.63 0.77
N HIS A 135 5.74 -8.43 1.34
CA HIS A 135 6.79 -7.76 2.09
C HIS A 135 7.18 -8.57 3.35
N LEU A 136 6.19 -8.92 4.17
CA LEU A 136 6.40 -9.69 5.40
C LEU A 136 7.06 -11.05 5.13
N VAL A 137 6.65 -11.73 4.05
CA VAL A 137 7.23 -13.01 3.63
C VAL A 137 8.73 -12.87 3.35
N ILE A 138 9.13 -11.83 2.62
CA ILE A 138 10.52 -11.63 2.19
C ILE A 138 11.41 -11.28 3.37
N ASP A 139 10.89 -10.51 4.33
CA ASP A 139 11.62 -10.13 5.52
C ASP A 139 11.59 -11.20 6.63
N GLU A 140 10.86 -12.30 6.41
CA GLU A 140 10.60 -13.36 7.40
C GLU A 140 9.93 -12.84 8.68
N GLU A 141 9.24 -11.70 8.60
CA GLU A 141 8.62 -11.01 9.74
C GLU A 141 7.11 -11.28 9.80
N PHE A 142 6.74 -12.49 10.19
CA PHE A 142 5.35 -12.85 10.44
C PHE A 142 5.00 -12.68 11.91
N SER A 143 4.45 -11.51 12.27
CA SER A 143 3.72 -11.35 13.53
C SER A 143 2.25 -11.02 13.28
N LEU A 144 1.39 -11.55 14.16
CA LEU A 144 -0.03 -11.20 14.17
C LEU A 144 -0.24 -9.79 14.76
N PHE A 145 0.60 -9.40 15.73
CA PHE A 145 0.54 -8.15 16.49
C PHE A 145 1.95 -7.59 16.74
#